data_AF-A0A2G1YGK0-F1
#
_entry.id   AF-A0A2G1YGK0-F1
#
_cell.length_a   1.000
_cell.length_b   1.000
_cell.length_c   1.000
_cell.angle_alpha   90.00
_cell.angle_beta   90.00
_cell.angle_gamma   90.00
#
_symmetry.space_group_name_H-M   'P 1'
#
loop_
_entity.id
_entity.type
_entity.pdbx_description
1 polymer ?
#
loop_
_entity_poly.entity_id
_entity_poly.type
_entity_poly.pdbx_seq_one_letter_code
_entity_poly.pdbx_strand_id
1 'polypeptide(L)'
;MASTATTGAQWADRFLAAALEPHRWGDAIRMMAEATGSRHGQLIGFGPGAAAFNWISEIDDSIVAKTAVMDLGAPDLNFRVAADRLPDRPDIVHEAHYDIARQSLRADDYLDLCADFDIFDGCQTRLMAGRNGMIGLALLRDSKDGRTTQEQRDQFAQIAGHARAAVRLQQAIEQQGFALLAGTFEAMDRACWLVDATGRIGGMTPAAEALLSTGRFRLNDGWLACERADESRALTRAVRMVVD
;
A
#
# COMPACT_ATOMS: atom_id res chain seq x y z
N MET A 1 -0.17 29.93 -14.72
CA MET A 1 -1.53 29.40 -15.02
C MET A 1 -1.47 28.28 -16.07
N ALA A 2 -0.89 28.48 -17.26
CA ALA A 2 -0.77 27.41 -18.26
C ALA A 2 0.25 26.31 -17.87
N SER A 3 1.43 26.68 -17.34
CA SER A 3 2.48 25.73 -16.95
C SER A 3 2.05 24.76 -15.84
N THR A 4 1.37 25.25 -14.80
CA THR A 4 0.86 24.43 -13.69
C THR A 4 -0.24 23.45 -14.12
N ALA A 5 -1.10 23.84 -15.06
CA ALA A 5 -2.12 22.94 -15.62
C ALA A 5 -1.49 21.81 -16.46
N THR A 6 -0.42 22.11 -17.20
CA THR A 6 0.35 21.12 -17.95
C THR A 6 1.05 20.13 -17.01
N THR A 7 1.64 20.60 -15.91
CA THR A 7 2.27 19.73 -14.91
C THR A 7 1.26 18.81 -14.22
N GLY A 8 0.07 19.33 -13.84
CA GLY A 8 -0.98 18.53 -13.22
C GLY A 8 -1.55 17.43 -14.15
N ALA A 9 -1.78 17.74 -15.42
CA ALA A 9 -2.23 16.76 -16.41
C ALA A 9 -1.21 15.62 -16.59
N GLN A 10 0.09 15.97 -16.65
CA GLN A 10 1.14 14.95 -16.77
C GLN A 10 1.20 14.02 -15.54
N TRP A 11 0.98 14.53 -14.33
CA TRP A 11 0.93 13.67 -13.13
C TRP A 11 -0.30 12.76 -13.12
N ALA A 12 -1.45 13.29 -13.54
CA ALA A 12 -2.64 12.47 -13.72
C ALA A 12 -2.37 11.32 -14.69
N ASP A 13 -1.86 11.62 -15.88
CA ASP A 13 -1.58 10.61 -16.91
C ASP A 13 -0.61 9.53 -16.43
N ARG A 14 0.48 9.92 -15.73
CA ARG A 14 1.47 8.98 -15.21
C ARG A 14 0.89 8.02 -14.17
N PHE A 15 0.20 8.54 -13.17
CA PHE A 15 -0.35 7.71 -12.10
C PHE A 15 -1.55 6.89 -12.59
N LEU A 16 -2.42 7.44 -13.45
CA LEU A 16 -3.51 6.68 -14.05
C LEU A 16 -2.99 5.56 -14.95
N ALA A 17 -1.92 5.80 -15.70
CA ALA A 17 -1.27 4.73 -16.47
C ALA A 17 -0.69 3.64 -15.55
N ALA A 18 -0.09 4.01 -14.42
CA ALA A 18 0.38 3.03 -13.42
C ALA A 18 -0.76 2.21 -12.80
N ALA A 19 -1.95 2.78 -12.63
CA ALA A 19 -3.13 2.04 -12.19
C ALA A 19 -3.60 0.98 -13.20
N LEU A 20 -3.41 1.23 -14.51
CA LEU A 20 -3.75 0.30 -15.59
C LEU A 20 -2.65 -0.71 -15.87
N GLU A 21 -1.40 -0.30 -15.65
CA GLU A 21 -0.18 -1.05 -15.94
C GLU A 21 0.70 -1.07 -14.67
N PRO A 22 0.50 -2.02 -13.75
CA PRO A 22 1.10 -1.98 -12.41
C PRO A 22 2.63 -1.88 -12.39
N HIS A 23 3.30 -2.39 -13.43
CA HIS A 23 4.77 -2.29 -13.57
C HIS A 23 5.28 -0.84 -13.69
N ARG A 24 4.41 0.13 -13.97
CA ARG A 24 4.77 1.55 -14.12
C ARG A 24 4.74 2.34 -12.81
N TRP A 25 4.29 1.75 -11.70
CA TRP A 25 4.27 2.43 -10.40
C TRP A 25 5.67 2.87 -9.96
N GLY A 26 6.69 2.03 -10.16
CA GLY A 26 8.08 2.35 -9.83
C GLY A 26 8.59 3.62 -10.54
N ASP A 27 8.29 3.76 -11.83
CA ASP A 27 8.65 4.95 -12.60
C ASP A 27 7.89 6.20 -12.14
N ALA A 28 6.59 6.06 -11.82
CA ALA A 28 5.78 7.17 -11.34
C ALA A 28 6.31 7.73 -10.01
N ILE A 29 6.68 6.87 -9.06
CA ILE A 29 7.24 7.30 -7.77
C ILE A 29 8.66 7.84 -7.89
N ARG A 30 9.49 7.29 -8.79
CA ARG A 30 10.83 7.83 -9.09
C ARG A 30 10.73 9.24 -9.65
N MET A 31 9.88 9.47 -10.64
CA MET A 31 9.67 10.80 -11.22
C MET A 31 9.14 11.79 -10.18
N MET A 32 8.25 11.36 -9.28
CA MET A 32 7.79 12.20 -8.17
C MET A 32 8.95 12.63 -7.25
N ALA A 33 9.86 11.71 -6.94
CA ALA A 33 11.04 12.00 -6.13
C ALA A 33 11.93 13.05 -6.82
N GLU A 34 12.26 12.83 -8.09
CA GLU A 34 13.03 13.77 -8.92
C GLU A 34 12.39 15.17 -8.95
N ALA A 35 11.09 15.24 -9.19
CA ALA A 35 10.36 16.50 -9.31
C ALA A 35 10.32 17.30 -8.00
N THR A 36 10.45 16.63 -6.85
CA THR A 36 10.50 17.27 -5.52
C THR A 36 11.94 17.42 -5.02
N GLY A 37 12.94 17.02 -5.82
CA GLY A 37 14.35 17.03 -5.44
C GLY A 37 14.63 16.13 -4.24
N SER A 38 14.01 14.95 -4.20
CA SER A 38 14.20 13.92 -3.17
C SER A 38 14.93 12.71 -3.78
N ARG A 39 15.77 12.07 -2.99
CA ARG A 39 16.52 10.87 -3.38
C ARG A 39 15.59 9.71 -3.76
N HIS A 40 14.55 9.47 -2.96
CA HIS A 40 13.65 8.35 -3.19
C HIS A 40 12.18 8.73 -3.03
N GLY A 41 11.34 8.09 -3.84
CA GLY A 41 9.90 8.01 -3.67
C GLY A 41 9.54 6.62 -3.17
N GLN A 42 8.51 6.52 -2.34
CA GLN A 42 8.06 5.27 -1.77
C GLN A 42 6.54 5.13 -1.89
N LEU A 43 6.09 3.95 -2.32
CA LEU A 43 4.72 3.49 -2.19
C LEU A 43 4.69 2.24 -1.32
N ILE A 44 3.88 2.26 -0.28
CA ILE A 44 3.88 1.19 0.70
C ILE A 44 2.46 0.80 1.09
N GLY A 45 2.20 -0.50 1.16
CA GLY A 45 0.91 -1.07 1.54
C GLY A 45 1.07 -1.96 2.76
N PHE A 46 0.23 -1.75 3.77
CA PHE A 46 0.13 -2.63 4.95
C PHE A 46 -1.32 -2.87 5.32
N GLY A 47 -1.66 -4.07 5.77
CA GLY A 47 -2.99 -4.37 6.26
C GLY A 47 -3.26 -5.86 6.41
N PRO A 48 -4.24 -6.25 7.23
CA PRO A 48 -4.63 -7.65 7.35
C PRO A 48 -5.14 -8.15 5.99
N GLY A 49 -4.39 -9.06 5.39
CA GLY A 49 -4.70 -9.71 4.12
C GLY A 49 -4.66 -8.81 2.88
N ALA A 50 -3.83 -7.76 2.89
CA ALA A 50 -3.21 -7.28 1.65
C ALA A 50 -1.79 -7.88 1.62
N ALA A 51 -1.25 -8.24 0.45
CA ALA A 51 0.17 -8.54 0.35
C ALA A 51 0.89 -7.25 0.72
N ALA A 52 1.64 -7.27 1.82
CA ALA A 52 2.44 -6.12 2.19
C ALA A 52 3.44 -5.87 1.06
N PHE A 53 3.44 -4.66 0.53
CA PHE A 53 4.38 -4.27 -0.51
C PHE A 53 5.07 -2.98 -0.07
N ASN A 54 6.33 -2.85 -0.42
CA ASN A 54 7.13 -1.68 -0.13
C ASN A 54 8.01 -1.40 -1.34
N TRP A 55 7.57 -0.49 -2.20
CA TRP A 55 8.31 -0.08 -3.38
C TRP A 55 9.02 1.23 -3.07
N ILE A 56 10.34 1.22 -3.15
CA ILE A 56 11.18 2.39 -3.00
C ILE A 56 11.97 2.57 -4.29
N SER A 57 11.88 3.74 -4.93
CA SER A 57 12.61 4.00 -6.16
C SER A 57 14.12 3.93 -5.93
N GLU A 58 14.86 3.32 -6.85
CA GLU A 58 16.33 3.28 -6.81
C GLU A 58 16.94 2.58 -5.58
N ILE A 59 16.19 1.69 -4.92
CA ILE A 59 16.70 0.78 -3.89
C ILE A 59 16.56 -0.67 -4.38
N ASP A 60 17.58 -1.49 -4.12
CA ASP A 60 17.59 -2.91 -4.48
C ASP A 60 16.60 -3.73 -3.63
N ASP A 61 15.82 -4.62 -4.25
CA ASP A 61 14.81 -5.42 -3.57
C ASP A 61 15.38 -6.32 -2.45
N SER A 62 16.64 -6.75 -2.56
CA SER A 62 17.33 -7.55 -1.53
C SER A 62 17.56 -6.76 -0.23
N ILE A 63 17.57 -5.43 -0.33
CA ILE A 63 17.69 -4.52 0.81
C ILE A 63 16.33 -4.39 1.50
N VAL A 64 15.25 -4.21 0.73
CA VAL A 64 13.87 -4.16 1.25
C VAL A 64 13.50 -5.47 1.95
N ALA A 65 13.93 -6.62 1.42
CA ALA A 65 13.70 -7.93 2.02
C ALA A 65 14.36 -8.10 3.41
N LYS A 66 15.53 -7.49 3.66
CA LYS A 66 16.17 -7.50 4.99
C LYS A 66 15.37 -6.71 6.03
N THR A 67 14.64 -5.67 5.59
CA THR A 67 13.82 -4.83 6.46
C THR A 67 12.46 -5.45 6.82
N ALA A 68 12.00 -6.43 6.04
CA ALA A 68 10.74 -7.16 6.28
C ALA A 68 10.75 -7.99 7.58
N VAL A 69 11.92 -8.18 8.20
CA VAL A 69 12.09 -8.85 9.50
C VAL A 69 11.75 -7.93 10.67
N MET A 70 11.83 -6.60 10.47
CA MET A 70 11.44 -5.62 11.47
C MET A 70 9.92 -5.41 11.42
N ASP A 71 9.26 -5.28 12.58
CA ASP A 71 7.85 -4.88 12.66
C ASP A 71 7.70 -3.39 12.32
N LEU A 72 7.98 -3.04 11.06
CA LEU A 72 7.99 -1.67 10.54
C LEU A 72 6.61 -1.00 10.63
N GLY A 73 5.54 -1.77 10.87
CA GLY A 73 4.19 -1.29 11.09
C GLY A 73 3.89 -0.88 12.54
N ALA A 74 4.81 -1.13 13.47
CA ALA A 74 4.64 -0.81 14.89
C ALA A 74 4.95 0.68 15.16
N PRO A 75 4.00 1.46 15.70
CA PRO A 75 4.21 2.89 15.97
C PRO A 75 5.21 3.15 17.10
N ASP A 76 5.42 2.21 18.00
CA ASP A 76 6.43 2.34 19.06
C ASP A 76 7.85 2.06 18.57
N LEU A 77 8.02 1.57 17.33
CA LEU A 77 9.32 1.27 16.72
C LEU A 77 9.62 2.18 15.51
N ASN A 78 8.61 2.61 14.76
CA ASN A 78 8.79 3.38 13.53
C ASN A 78 8.22 4.80 13.68
N PHE A 79 9.08 5.82 13.70
CA PHE A 79 8.65 7.22 13.87
C PHE A 79 7.74 7.71 12.75
N ARG A 80 7.84 7.15 11.52
CA ARG A 80 6.95 7.51 10.42
C ARG A 80 5.54 7.00 10.66
N VAL A 81 5.40 5.80 11.24
CA VAL A 81 4.09 5.26 11.64
C VAL A 81 3.55 5.97 12.88
N ALA A 82 4.42 6.28 13.84
CA ALA A 82 4.07 7.06 15.03
C ALA A 82 3.54 8.46 14.66
N ALA A 83 4.26 9.18 13.79
CA ALA A 83 3.87 10.51 13.33
C ALA A 83 2.51 10.50 12.61
N ASP A 84 2.21 9.40 11.92
CA ASP A 84 0.94 9.17 11.25
C ASP A 84 -0.24 8.89 12.21
N ARG A 85 0.03 8.71 13.51
CA ARG A 85 -0.96 8.55 14.59
C ARG A 85 -1.07 9.75 15.51
N LEU A 86 -0.34 10.84 15.26
CA LEU A 86 -0.43 12.05 16.08
C LEU A 86 -1.86 12.61 16.07
N PRO A 87 -2.32 13.18 17.21
CA PRO A 87 -3.55 13.96 17.25
C PRO A 87 -3.50 15.10 16.21
N ASP A 88 -4.63 15.40 15.57
CA ASP A 88 -4.74 16.46 14.55
C ASP A 88 -3.78 16.33 13.37
N ARG A 89 -3.45 15.07 13.00
CA ARG A 89 -2.56 14.75 11.88
C ARG A 89 -2.95 15.54 10.61
N PRO A 90 -2.02 16.30 10.00
CA PRO A 90 -2.27 16.92 8.71
C PRO A 90 -2.34 15.89 7.57
N ASP A 91 -2.75 16.35 6.39
CA ASP A 91 -2.74 15.54 5.17
C ASP A 91 -1.31 15.13 4.78
N ILE A 92 -0.34 16.02 4.97
CA ILE A 92 1.09 15.77 4.76
C ILE A 92 1.82 15.77 6.11
N VAL A 93 2.23 14.59 6.55
CA VAL A 93 3.12 14.42 7.71
C VAL A 93 4.56 14.58 7.22
N HIS A 94 5.39 15.28 7.97
CA HIS A 94 6.76 15.63 7.55
C HIS A 94 7.67 15.74 8.78
N GLU A 95 8.91 16.16 8.57
CA GLU A 95 9.99 16.06 9.56
C GLU A 95 9.68 16.70 10.92
N ALA A 96 8.92 17.80 10.99
CA ALA A 96 8.56 18.38 12.29
C ALA A 96 7.70 17.42 13.13
N HIS A 97 6.85 16.63 12.47
CA HIS A 97 6.06 15.57 13.09
C HIS A 97 6.93 14.36 13.44
N TYR A 98 7.92 14.05 12.60
CA TYR A 98 8.90 12.99 12.90
C TYR A 98 9.71 13.34 14.17
N ASP A 99 10.13 14.59 14.33
CA ASP A 99 10.87 15.06 15.51
C ASP A 99 10.06 14.88 16.80
N ILE A 100 8.74 15.12 16.75
CA ILE A 100 7.83 14.86 17.87
C ILE A 100 7.72 13.34 18.11
N ALA A 101 7.45 12.57 17.06
CA ALA A 101 7.21 11.14 17.14
C ALA A 101 8.41 10.34 17.66
N ARG A 102 9.64 10.74 17.28
CA ARG A 102 10.90 10.10 17.71
C ARG A 102 11.07 10.09 19.22
N GLN A 103 10.50 11.05 19.94
CA GLN A 103 10.59 11.13 21.42
C GLN A 103 9.85 9.98 22.13
N SER A 104 9.02 9.23 21.41
CA SER A 104 8.16 8.18 21.95
C SER A 104 8.54 6.77 21.51
N LEU A 105 9.64 6.62 20.77
CA LEU A 105 10.10 5.30 20.32
C LEU A 105 10.64 4.48 21.49
N ARG A 106 10.36 3.18 21.45
CA ARG A 106 10.80 2.20 22.45
C ARG A 106 12.19 1.63 22.13
N ALA A 107 12.62 1.70 20.88
CA ALA A 107 13.91 1.19 20.42
C ALA A 107 14.42 1.97 19.20
N ASP A 108 15.74 1.89 18.98
CA ASP A 108 16.43 2.63 17.93
C ASP A 108 16.57 1.82 16.62
N ASP A 109 16.09 0.58 16.54
CA ASP A 109 16.22 -0.31 15.38
C ASP A 109 15.82 0.36 14.05
N TYR A 110 14.73 1.15 14.06
CA TYR A 110 14.30 1.88 12.87
C TYR A 110 15.16 3.12 12.58
N LEU A 111 15.76 3.73 13.60
CA LEU A 111 16.71 4.83 13.44
C LEU A 111 18.01 4.33 12.82
N ASP A 112 18.51 3.18 13.28
CA ASP A 112 19.69 2.51 12.69
C ASP A 112 19.44 2.18 11.23
N LEU A 113 18.24 1.64 10.92
CA LEU A 113 17.80 1.42 9.54
C LEU A 113 17.81 2.72 8.73
N CYS A 114 17.24 3.80 9.27
CA CYS A 114 17.25 5.10 8.59
C CYS A 114 18.66 5.65 8.39
N ALA A 115 19.60 5.35 9.29
CA ALA A 115 21.00 5.75 9.16
C ALA A 115 21.74 4.96 8.08
N ASP A 116 21.54 3.65 8.03
CA ASP A 116 22.14 2.77 7.02
C ASP A 116 21.75 3.16 5.59
N PHE A 117 20.52 3.65 5.42
CA PHE A 117 19.98 4.06 4.12
C PHE A 117 19.98 5.56 3.87
N ASP A 118 20.40 6.36 4.85
CA ASP A 118 20.32 7.83 4.81
C ASP A 118 18.92 8.30 4.37
N ILE A 119 17.88 7.91 5.11
CA ILE A 119 16.47 8.21 4.81
C ILE A 119 15.74 8.82 6.00
N PHE A 120 16.39 9.69 6.77
CA PHE A 120 15.77 10.31 7.95
C PHE A 120 14.72 11.35 7.62
N ASP A 121 14.89 12.06 6.50
CA ASP A 121 14.09 13.23 6.15
C ASP A 121 13.05 12.89 5.05
N GLY A 122 12.14 13.83 4.80
CA GLY A 122 11.05 13.68 3.84
C GLY A 122 9.66 13.96 4.40
N CYS A 123 8.66 13.52 3.66
CA CYS A 123 7.26 13.67 4.04
C CYS A 123 6.42 12.51 3.49
N GLN A 124 5.21 12.35 4.03
CA GLN A 124 4.33 11.24 3.71
C GLN A 124 2.86 11.63 3.80
N THR A 125 2.03 10.85 3.12
CA THR A 125 0.57 10.94 3.22
C THR A 125 -0.06 9.57 3.03
N ARG A 126 -1.31 9.43 3.49
CA ARG A 126 -2.13 8.25 3.17
C ARG A 126 -2.87 8.51 1.85
N LEU A 127 -2.71 7.60 0.90
CA LEU A 127 -3.55 7.55 -0.30
C LEU A 127 -4.88 6.85 0.03
N MET A 128 -4.82 5.81 0.86
CA MET A 128 -5.98 5.08 1.36
C MET A 128 -5.73 4.63 2.79
N ALA A 129 -6.78 4.63 3.62
CA ALA A 129 -6.77 4.02 4.94
C ALA A 129 -8.16 3.44 5.24
N GLY A 130 -8.21 2.24 5.82
CA GLY A 130 -9.46 1.60 6.22
C GLY A 130 -9.23 0.30 6.99
N ARG A 131 -10.32 -0.42 7.28
CA ARG A 131 -10.26 -1.70 8.02
C ARG A 131 -9.41 -2.77 7.30
N ASN A 132 -9.32 -2.70 5.97
CA ASN A 132 -8.62 -3.69 5.15
C ASN A 132 -7.15 -3.34 4.91
N GLY A 133 -6.67 -2.19 5.41
CA GLY A 133 -5.29 -1.76 5.25
C GLY A 133 -5.14 -0.29 4.92
N MET A 134 -3.90 0.08 4.62
CA MET A 134 -3.45 1.43 4.36
C MET A 134 -2.46 1.40 3.20
N ILE A 135 -2.59 2.37 2.28
CA ILE A 135 -1.60 2.63 1.25
C ILE A 135 -1.03 4.03 1.51
N GLY A 136 0.28 4.07 1.76
CA GLY A 136 1.05 5.28 2.02
C GLY A 136 1.91 5.64 0.83
N LEU A 137 2.08 6.95 0.64
CA LEU A 137 3.02 7.53 -0.31
C LEU A 137 3.99 8.41 0.47
N ALA A 138 5.28 8.32 0.18
CA ALA A 138 6.30 9.10 0.86
C ALA A 138 7.44 9.55 -0.07
N LEU A 139 8.10 10.62 0.36
CA LEU A 139 9.43 11.01 -0.08
C LEU A 139 10.41 10.62 1.01
N LEU A 140 11.51 9.99 0.62
CA LEU A 140 12.64 9.69 1.51
C LEU A 140 13.83 10.52 1.02
N ARG A 141 14.36 11.36 1.91
CA ARG A 141 15.41 12.32 1.61
C ARG A 141 16.67 11.95 2.35
N ASP A 142 17.79 12.07 1.65
CA ASP A 142 19.11 11.84 2.21
C ASP A 142 19.69 13.11 2.86
N SER A 143 20.84 12.96 3.52
CA SER A 143 21.51 14.07 4.20
C SER A 143 21.89 15.23 3.25
N LYS A 144 22.06 14.97 1.94
CA LYS A 144 22.40 15.99 0.93
C LYS A 144 21.16 16.74 0.47
N ASP A 145 20.02 16.05 0.40
CA ASP A 145 18.72 16.62 0.10
C ASP A 145 18.24 17.55 1.22
N GLY A 146 18.55 17.20 2.48
CA GLY A 146 18.08 17.89 3.68
C GLY A 146 16.56 17.82 3.89
N ARG A 147 16.04 18.59 4.85
CA ARG A 147 14.61 18.62 5.18
C ARG A 147 13.76 19.27 4.07
N THR A 148 12.52 18.82 3.93
CA THR A 148 11.56 19.40 2.99
C THR A 148 11.27 20.87 3.29
N THR A 149 11.17 21.66 2.23
CA THR A 149 10.62 23.02 2.24
C THR A 149 9.10 23.00 2.10
N GLN A 150 8.43 24.13 2.38
CA GLN A 150 6.98 24.22 2.19
C GLN A 150 6.59 24.02 0.72
N GLU A 151 7.34 24.59 -0.22
CA GLU A 151 7.10 24.45 -1.66
C GLU A 151 7.16 22.97 -2.11
N GLN A 152 8.16 22.23 -1.64
CA GLN A 152 8.28 20.79 -1.92
C GLN A 152 7.10 20.00 -1.35
N ARG A 153 6.63 20.35 -0.13
CA ARG A 153 5.45 19.70 0.48
C ARG A 153 4.16 20.02 -0.27
N ASP A 154 3.99 21.25 -0.74
CA ASP A 154 2.82 21.67 -1.53
C ASP A 154 2.80 20.95 -2.88
N GLN A 155 3.95 20.83 -3.53
CA GLN A 155 4.10 20.05 -4.76
C GLN A 155 3.83 18.56 -4.53
N PHE A 156 4.39 17.98 -3.46
CA PHE A 156 4.09 16.61 -3.06
C PHE A 156 2.60 16.38 -2.82
N ALA A 157 1.92 17.30 -2.14
CA ALA A 157 0.47 17.21 -1.89
C ALA A 157 -0.35 17.19 -3.18
N GLN A 158 0.02 18.02 -4.17
CA GLN A 158 -0.63 18.03 -5.48
C GLN A 158 -0.42 16.69 -6.20
N ILE A 159 0.81 16.18 -6.24
CA ILE A 159 1.14 14.90 -6.87
C ILE A 159 0.41 13.75 -6.17
N ALA A 160 0.36 13.75 -4.85
CA ALA A 160 -0.35 12.74 -4.06
C ALA A 160 -1.86 12.71 -4.34
N GLY A 161 -2.46 13.84 -4.73
CA GLY A 161 -3.83 13.89 -5.21
C GLY A 161 -4.07 13.00 -6.44
N HIS A 162 -3.15 13.01 -7.39
CA HIS A 162 -3.19 12.17 -8.59
C HIS A 162 -2.93 10.70 -8.27
N ALA A 163 -1.93 10.42 -7.42
CA ALA A 163 -1.65 9.06 -6.95
C ALA A 163 -2.85 8.45 -6.21
N ARG A 164 -3.57 9.25 -5.41
CA ARG A 164 -4.79 8.81 -4.71
C ARG A 164 -5.90 8.42 -5.68
N ALA A 165 -6.10 9.21 -6.75
CA ALA A 165 -7.08 8.88 -7.77
C ALA A 165 -6.73 7.57 -8.50
N ALA A 166 -5.45 7.38 -8.81
CA ALA A 166 -4.93 6.16 -9.43
C ALA A 166 -5.11 4.92 -8.55
N VAL A 167 -4.77 4.98 -7.25
CA VAL A 167 -5.00 3.87 -6.32
C VAL A 167 -6.48 3.48 -6.29
N ARG A 168 -7.40 4.46 -6.23
CA ARG A 168 -8.84 4.19 -6.24
C ARG A 168 -9.30 3.56 -7.56
N LEU A 169 -8.77 4.02 -8.69
CA LEU A 169 -9.06 3.44 -10.00
C LEU A 169 -8.61 1.99 -10.07
N GLN A 170 -7.37 1.70 -9.68
CA GLN A 170 -6.85 0.34 -9.69
C GLN A 170 -7.72 -0.60 -8.86
N GLN A 171 -8.12 -0.19 -7.65
CA GLN A 171 -9.02 -0.98 -6.81
C GLN A 171 -10.40 -1.20 -7.44
N ALA A 172 -10.95 -0.18 -8.10
CA ALA A 172 -12.23 -0.33 -8.80
C ALA A 172 -12.11 -1.32 -9.97
N ILE A 173 -11.00 -1.31 -10.71
CA ILE A 173 -10.71 -2.26 -11.79
C ILE A 173 -10.59 -3.68 -11.24
N GLU A 174 -9.84 -3.87 -10.16
CA GLU A 174 -9.69 -5.17 -9.51
C GLU A 174 -11.05 -5.73 -9.05
N GLN A 175 -11.88 -4.89 -8.41
CA GLN A 175 -13.24 -5.26 -7.99
C GLN A 175 -14.15 -5.62 -9.18
N GLN A 176 -14.09 -4.83 -10.27
CA GLN A 176 -14.87 -5.11 -11.47
C GLN A 176 -14.39 -6.39 -12.18
N GLY A 177 -13.08 -6.66 -12.15
CA GLY A 177 -12.49 -7.91 -12.65
C GLY A 177 -13.04 -9.14 -11.92
N PHE A 178 -13.15 -9.08 -10.59
CA PHE A 178 -13.80 -10.14 -9.81
C PHE A 178 -15.27 -10.35 -10.21
N ALA A 179 -16.04 -9.29 -10.41
CA ALA A 179 -17.44 -9.40 -10.82
C ALA A 179 -17.59 -10.08 -12.21
N LEU A 180 -16.71 -9.74 -13.17
CA LEU A 180 -16.72 -10.33 -14.51
C LEU A 180 -16.34 -11.82 -14.49
N LEU A 181 -15.30 -12.18 -13.73
CA LEU A 181 -14.90 -13.58 -13.57
C LEU A 181 -15.98 -14.39 -12.88
N ALA A 182 -16.61 -13.85 -11.84
CA ALA A 182 -17.70 -14.52 -11.13
C ALA A 182 -18.88 -14.78 -12.08
N GLY A 183 -19.29 -13.79 -12.88
CA GLY A 183 -20.34 -13.97 -13.90
C GLY A 183 -19.99 -15.04 -14.94
N THR A 184 -18.71 -15.14 -15.32
CA THR A 184 -18.24 -16.16 -16.27
C THR A 184 -18.33 -17.58 -15.68
N PHE A 185 -17.87 -17.76 -14.43
CA PHE A 185 -17.95 -19.06 -13.76
C PHE A 185 -19.39 -19.47 -13.42
N GLU A 186 -20.26 -18.50 -13.12
CA GLU A 186 -21.69 -18.73 -12.95
C GLU A 186 -22.33 -19.25 -14.24
N ALA A 187 -21.99 -18.66 -15.40
CA ALA A 187 -22.46 -19.15 -16.70
C ALA A 187 -21.98 -20.58 -17.01
N MET A 188 -20.92 -21.05 -16.35
CA MET A 188 -20.41 -22.42 -16.45
C MET A 188 -20.95 -23.37 -15.37
N ASP A 189 -21.91 -22.92 -14.55
CA ASP A 189 -22.51 -23.65 -13.43
C ASP A 189 -21.46 -24.15 -12.42
N ARG A 190 -20.50 -23.28 -12.07
CA ARG A 190 -19.43 -23.59 -11.12
C ARG A 190 -19.57 -22.78 -9.82
N ALA A 191 -19.53 -23.48 -8.69
CA ALA A 191 -19.32 -22.86 -7.38
C ALA A 191 -17.84 -22.47 -7.25
N CYS A 192 -17.54 -21.18 -7.38
CA CYS A 192 -16.18 -20.65 -7.29
C CYS A 192 -16.11 -19.48 -6.30
N TRP A 193 -15.05 -19.50 -5.47
CA TRP A 193 -14.57 -18.32 -4.77
C TRP A 193 -13.32 -17.81 -5.49
N LEU A 194 -13.31 -16.52 -5.82
CA LEU A 194 -12.20 -15.87 -6.48
C LEU A 194 -11.29 -15.27 -5.43
N VAL A 195 -10.02 -15.68 -5.46
CA VAL A 195 -9.00 -15.21 -4.52
C VAL A 195 -8.12 -14.16 -5.17
N ASP A 196 -7.75 -13.13 -4.41
CA ASP A 196 -6.70 -12.20 -4.80
C ASP A 196 -5.30 -12.80 -4.56
N ALA A 197 -4.25 -12.03 -4.91
CA ALA A 197 -2.85 -12.42 -4.73
C ALA A 197 -2.42 -12.56 -3.25
N THR A 198 -3.34 -12.47 -2.31
CA THR A 198 -3.11 -12.63 -0.87
C THR A 198 -3.85 -13.86 -0.34
N GLY A 199 -4.75 -14.43 -1.12
CA GLY A 199 -5.63 -15.52 -0.74
C GLY A 199 -6.97 -15.08 -0.15
N ARG A 200 -7.31 -13.78 -0.16
CA ARG A 200 -8.63 -13.31 0.27
C ARG A 200 -9.65 -13.42 -0.85
N ILE A 201 -10.90 -13.64 -0.47
CA ILE A 201 -12.00 -13.72 -1.42
C ILE A 201 -12.38 -12.31 -1.90
N GLY A 202 -12.10 -12.02 -3.17
CA GLY A 202 -12.47 -10.77 -3.85
C GLY A 202 -13.82 -10.84 -4.57
N GLY A 203 -14.33 -12.05 -4.83
CA GLY A 203 -15.64 -12.30 -5.42
C GLY A 203 -16.03 -13.77 -5.31
N MET A 204 -17.30 -14.09 -5.53
CA MET A 204 -17.77 -15.48 -5.55
C MET A 204 -19.01 -15.62 -6.43
N THR A 205 -19.26 -16.83 -6.93
CA THR A 205 -20.50 -17.13 -7.65
C THR A 205 -21.68 -17.30 -6.67
N PRO A 206 -22.93 -17.02 -7.08
CA PRO A 206 -24.11 -17.31 -6.26
C PRO A 206 -24.15 -18.74 -5.70
N ALA A 207 -23.73 -19.73 -6.48
CA ALA A 207 -23.63 -21.11 -6.01
C ALA A 207 -22.60 -21.28 -4.86
N ALA A 208 -21.46 -20.58 -4.93
CA ALA A 208 -20.47 -20.58 -3.86
C ALA A 208 -20.93 -19.79 -2.62
N GLU A 209 -21.69 -18.72 -2.81
CA GLU A 209 -22.32 -17.98 -1.71
C GLU A 209 -23.34 -18.86 -0.97
N ALA A 210 -24.15 -19.63 -1.70
CA ALA A 210 -25.09 -20.57 -1.10
C ALA A 210 -24.38 -21.63 -0.23
N LEU A 211 -23.17 -22.05 -0.59
CA LEU A 211 -22.38 -22.97 0.24
C LEU A 211 -21.98 -22.38 1.59
N LEU A 212 -21.83 -21.06 1.72
CA LEU A 212 -21.61 -20.40 3.02
C LEU A 212 -22.84 -20.54 3.92
N SER A 213 -24.04 -20.46 3.35
CA SER A 213 -25.31 -20.60 4.11
C SER A 213 -25.52 -22.00 4.70
N THR A 214 -24.87 -23.02 4.13
CA THR A 214 -24.94 -24.41 4.63
C THR A 214 -24.08 -24.66 5.88
N GLY A 215 -23.24 -23.70 6.29
CA GLY A 215 -22.44 -23.74 7.52
C GLY A 215 -21.11 -24.48 7.42
N ARG A 216 -20.87 -25.26 6.36
CA ARG A 216 -19.59 -25.98 6.15
C ARG A 216 -18.43 -25.05 5.88
N PHE A 217 -18.70 -23.95 5.17
CA PHE A 217 -17.76 -22.87 4.88
C PHE A 217 -18.23 -21.58 5.53
N ARG A 218 -17.29 -20.73 5.92
CA ARG A 218 -17.54 -19.43 6.54
C ARG A 218 -16.57 -18.42 5.95
N LEU A 219 -17.01 -17.17 5.83
CA LEU A 219 -16.10 -16.07 5.52
C LEU A 219 -15.70 -15.39 6.83
N ASN A 220 -14.41 -15.41 7.16
CA ASN A 220 -13.86 -14.73 8.32
C ASN A 220 -12.86 -13.66 7.87
N ASP A 221 -13.20 -12.39 8.05
CA ASP A 221 -12.40 -11.24 7.60
C ASP A 221 -11.94 -11.34 6.12
N GLY A 222 -12.81 -11.84 5.24
CA GLY A 222 -12.51 -12.03 3.82
C GLY A 222 -11.69 -13.28 3.48
N TRP A 223 -11.42 -14.15 4.46
CA TRP A 223 -10.80 -15.45 4.25
C TRP A 223 -11.84 -16.56 4.27
N LEU A 224 -11.71 -17.53 3.38
CA LEU A 224 -12.52 -18.73 3.41
C LEU A 224 -12.01 -19.65 4.53
N ALA A 225 -12.90 -20.00 5.45
CA ALA A 225 -12.65 -20.92 6.55
C ALA A 225 -13.68 -22.05 6.51
N CYS A 226 -13.32 -23.19 7.08
CA CYS A 226 -14.23 -24.32 7.29
C CYS A 226 -14.74 -24.33 8.73
N GLU A 227 -15.76 -25.14 9.00
CA GLU A 227 -16.24 -25.33 10.36
C GLU A 227 -15.15 -25.89 11.29
N ARG A 228 -14.35 -26.82 10.77
CA ARG A 228 -13.27 -27.46 11.51
C ARG A 228 -11.94 -26.74 11.29
N ALA A 229 -11.16 -26.60 12.36
CA ALA A 229 -9.90 -25.86 12.35
C ALA A 229 -8.79 -26.57 11.54
N ASP A 230 -8.79 -27.90 11.49
CA ASP A 230 -7.87 -28.70 10.68
C ASP A 230 -8.14 -28.51 9.17
N GLU A 231 -9.40 -28.55 8.77
CA GLU A 231 -9.83 -28.30 7.39
C GLU A 231 -9.52 -26.85 6.97
N SER A 232 -9.78 -25.88 7.85
CA SER A 232 -9.42 -24.47 7.59
C SER A 232 -7.93 -24.30 7.33
N ARG A 233 -7.06 -24.94 8.14
CA ARG A 233 -5.60 -24.91 7.93
C ARG A 233 -5.17 -25.62 6.65
N ALA A 234 -5.86 -26.69 6.25
CA ALA A 234 -5.59 -27.36 4.98
C ALA A 234 -5.97 -26.47 3.80
N LEU A 235 -7.13 -25.83 3.86
CA LEU A 235 -7.62 -24.88 2.86
C LEU A 235 -6.68 -23.67 2.71
N THR A 236 -6.29 -23.02 3.80
CA THR A 236 -5.35 -21.90 3.77
C THR A 236 -4.01 -22.29 3.16
N ARG A 237 -3.49 -23.49 3.47
CA ARG A 237 -2.26 -24.00 2.84
C ARG A 237 -2.43 -24.23 1.35
N ALA A 238 -3.55 -24.82 0.93
CA ALA A 238 -3.83 -25.05 -0.48
C ALA A 238 -3.93 -23.75 -1.28
N VAL A 239 -4.58 -22.72 -0.73
CA VAL A 239 -4.65 -21.39 -1.35
C VAL A 239 -3.25 -20.78 -1.48
N ARG A 240 -2.44 -20.83 -0.42
CA ARG A 240 -1.06 -20.29 -0.46
C ARG A 240 -0.18 -20.96 -1.51
N MET A 241 -0.26 -22.27 -1.68
CA MET A 241 0.53 -22.98 -2.71
C MET A 241 0.22 -22.55 -4.16
N VAL A 242 -0.90 -21.88 -4.41
CA VAL A 242 -1.30 -21.40 -5.74
C VAL A 242 -0.99 -19.91 -5.92
N VAL A 243 -0.89 -19.18 -4.81
CA VAL A 243 -0.69 -17.73 -4.78
C VAL A 243 0.79 -17.35 -4.63
N ASP A 244 1.60 -18.20 -3.98
CA ASP A 244 3.07 -18.12 -3.91
C ASP A 244 3.73 -18.71 -5.16
#